data_AF-A0A940NTP4-F1
#
_entry.id   AF-A0A940NTP4-F1
#
_cell.length_a   1.000
_cell.length_b   1.000
_cell.length_c   1.000
_cell.angle_alpha   90.00
_cell.angle_beta   90.00
_cell.angle_gamma   90.00
#
_symmetry.space_group_name_H-M   'P 1'
#
loop_
_entity.id
_entity.type
_entity.pdbx_description
1 polymer ?
#
loop_
_entity_poly.entity_id
_entity_poly.type
_entity_poly.pdbx_seq_one_letter_code
_entity_poly.pdbx_strand_id
1 'polypeptide(L)'
;PGMQSIYNPAECEEERRLAYVGITRARKQLYLCCAGERMLFGRTSRNRQSRFLEEIPVALVERKDEIAQRMQEQRSRMAQVPAAARPAINRGASVGGSYEPARSAAAAAPQPAAAFDISVGDTVSHRVFGQGLVLSITPMGGDHLVEIAFDKVGTKRIMSNFAKLTKV
;
A
#
# COMPACT_ATOMS: atom_id res chain seq x y z
N PRO A 1 10.81 -3.27 14.91
CA PRO A 1 10.58 -2.13 15.83
C PRO A 1 9.48 -1.19 15.32
N GLY A 2 8.68 -0.65 16.25
CA GLY A 2 7.68 0.38 15.97
C GLY A 2 8.27 1.62 15.26
N MET A 3 7.44 2.34 14.49
CA MET A 3 7.91 3.44 13.64
C MET A 3 8.58 4.58 14.43
N GLN A 4 8.12 4.81 15.66
CA GLN A 4 8.61 5.85 16.56
C GLN A 4 9.98 5.54 17.14
N SER A 5 10.28 4.25 17.37
CA SER A 5 11.51 3.81 18.02
C SER A 5 12.68 3.58 17.06
N ILE A 6 12.44 3.52 15.75
CA ILE A 6 13.47 3.19 14.74
C ILE A 6 14.70 4.11 14.78
N TYR A 7 14.51 5.39 15.14
CA TYR A 7 15.55 6.42 15.17
C TYR A 7 16.11 6.69 16.57
N ASN A 8 15.49 6.15 17.62
CA ASN A 8 15.95 6.31 19.00
C ASN A 8 16.56 4.99 19.50
N PRO A 9 17.89 4.90 19.71
CA PRO A 9 18.54 3.68 20.17
C PRO A 9 17.94 3.10 21.46
N ALA A 10 17.59 3.95 22.44
CA ALA A 10 17.07 3.50 23.73
C ALA A 10 15.69 2.83 23.59
N GLU A 11 14.78 3.43 22.81
CA GLU A 11 13.48 2.84 22.50
C GLU A 11 13.61 1.59 21.63
N CYS A 12 14.60 1.56 20.73
CA CYS A 12 14.91 0.37 19.94
C CYS A 12 15.33 -0.81 20.83
N GLU A 13 16.09 -0.56 21.90
CA GLU A 13 16.47 -1.57 22.89
C GLU A 13 15.29 -2.03 23.74
N GLU A 14 14.33 -1.15 24.05
CA GLU A 14 13.07 -1.56 24.69
C GLU A 14 12.25 -2.47 23.77
N GLU A 15 12.12 -2.13 22.50
CA GLU A 15 11.46 -2.97 21.50
C GLU A 15 12.16 -4.32 21.30
N ARG A 16 13.49 -4.34 21.42
CA ARG A 16 14.28 -5.57 21.43
C ARG A 16 13.93 -6.44 22.63
N ARG A 17 13.80 -5.85 23.84
CA ARG A 17 13.34 -6.56 25.04
C ARG A 17 11.93 -7.13 24.85
N LEU A 18 11.02 -6.38 24.24
CA LEU A 18 9.67 -6.86 23.90
C LEU A 18 9.72 -8.05 22.93
N ALA A 19 10.55 -7.98 21.89
CA ALA A 19 10.74 -9.08 20.96
C ALA A 19 11.31 -10.33 21.65
N TYR A 20 12.32 -10.15 22.52
CA TYR A 20 12.91 -11.23 23.31
C TYR A 20 11.87 -11.93 24.21
N VAL A 21 11.05 -11.16 24.92
CA VAL A 21 9.96 -11.71 25.74
C VAL A 21 8.97 -12.47 24.86
N GLY A 22 8.58 -11.92 23.71
CA GLY A 22 7.69 -12.61 22.77
C GLY A 22 8.23 -13.95 22.28
N ILE A 23 9.51 -14.00 21.93
CA ILE A 23 10.21 -15.22 21.47
C ILE A 23 10.25 -16.28 22.58
N THR A 24 10.62 -15.87 23.80
CA THR A 24 10.76 -16.78 24.95
C THR A 24 9.44 -17.27 25.54
N ARG A 25 8.30 -16.75 25.08
CA ARG A 25 6.97 -17.32 25.42
C ARG A 25 6.70 -18.65 24.71
N ALA A 26 7.33 -18.90 23.56
CA ALA A 26 7.13 -20.14 22.82
C ALA A 26 7.80 -21.33 23.54
N ARG A 27 7.05 -22.42 23.74
CA ARG A 27 7.58 -23.65 24.38
C ARG A 27 7.98 -24.75 23.40
N LYS A 28 7.20 -24.92 22.32
CA LYS A 28 7.38 -26.02 21.36
C LYS A 28 7.79 -25.52 19.98
N GLN A 29 7.04 -24.58 19.42
CA GLN A 29 7.26 -24.04 18.08
C GLN A 29 7.09 -22.52 18.10
N LEU A 30 7.92 -21.83 17.33
CA LEU A 30 7.87 -20.39 17.13
C LEU A 30 7.80 -20.10 15.63
N TYR A 31 6.75 -19.39 15.22
CA TYR A 31 6.59 -18.92 13.84
C TYR A 31 6.66 -17.39 13.85
N LEU A 32 7.54 -16.83 13.02
CA LEU A 32 7.71 -15.40 12.86
C LEU A 32 7.24 -15.02 11.45
N CYS A 33 6.16 -14.26 11.37
CA CYS A 33 5.53 -13.90 10.10
C CYS A 33 5.78 -12.43 9.78
N CYS A 34 6.05 -12.14 8.50
CA CYS A 34 6.06 -10.78 7.97
C CYS A 34 5.05 -10.68 6.80
N ALA A 35 4.61 -9.46 6.51
CA ALA A 35 3.69 -9.19 5.40
C ALA A 35 4.35 -8.19 4.45
N GLY A 36 4.25 -8.45 3.14
CA GLY A 36 4.78 -7.52 2.12
C GLY A 36 3.98 -6.22 2.04
N GLU A 37 2.69 -6.25 2.37
CA GLU A 37 1.79 -5.10 2.35
C GLU A 37 0.71 -5.28 3.43
N ARG A 38 0.33 -4.20 4.10
CA ARG A 38 -0.75 -4.21 5.09
C ARG A 38 -1.52 -2.90 5.04
N MET A 39 -2.85 -2.99 5.11
CA MET A 39 -3.71 -1.83 5.35
C MET A 39 -3.83 -1.60 6.86
N LEU A 40 -3.36 -0.45 7.33
CA LEU A 40 -3.47 0.00 8.71
C LEU A 40 -4.10 1.39 8.72
N PHE A 41 -5.17 1.56 9.50
CA PHE A 41 -5.89 2.84 9.62
C PHE A 41 -6.30 3.45 8.26
N GLY A 42 -6.78 2.61 7.34
CA GLY A 42 -7.21 3.03 6.00
C GLY A 42 -6.07 3.36 5.03
N ARG A 43 -4.81 3.29 5.47
CA ARG A 43 -3.63 3.49 4.62
C ARG A 43 -2.92 2.18 4.38
N THR A 44 -2.67 1.87 3.13
CA THR A 44 -1.85 0.72 2.76
C THR A 44 -0.38 1.07 2.83
N SER A 45 0.38 0.29 3.60
CA SER A 45 1.82 0.47 3.80
C SER A 45 2.57 -0.81 3.51
N ARG A 46 3.79 -0.66 2.99
CA ARG A 46 4.76 -1.74 2.79
C ARG A 46 5.90 -1.55 3.77
N ASN A 47 5.82 -2.25 4.89
CA ASN A 47 6.83 -2.17 5.94
C ASN A 47 7.94 -3.18 5.64
N ARG A 48 9.20 -2.76 5.77
CA ARG A 48 10.32 -3.68 5.69
C ARG A 48 10.26 -4.67 6.86
N GLN A 49 10.81 -5.87 6.63
CA GLN A 49 11.00 -6.87 7.66
C GLN A 49 11.73 -6.31 8.89
N SER A 50 11.34 -6.75 10.09
CA SER A 50 11.95 -6.29 11.34
C SER A 50 13.43 -6.66 11.41
N ARG A 51 14.28 -5.71 11.79
CA ARG A 51 15.73 -5.93 11.99
C ARG A 51 16.04 -7.05 13.00
N PHE A 52 15.17 -7.27 13.99
CA PHE A 52 15.36 -8.31 15.00
C PHE A 52 15.35 -9.73 14.41
N LEU A 53 14.84 -9.92 13.18
CA LEU A 53 14.91 -11.20 12.48
C LEU A 53 16.30 -11.45 11.87
N GLU A 54 17.05 -10.40 11.52
CA GLU A 54 18.42 -10.50 10.99
C GLU A 54 19.43 -10.83 12.10
N GLU A 55 19.07 -10.59 13.36
CA GLU A 55 19.91 -10.84 14.54
C GLU A 55 19.82 -12.29 15.03
N ILE A 56 18.79 -13.04 14.61
CA ILE A 56 18.64 -14.46 14.94
C ILE A 56 19.62 -15.26 14.06
N PRO A 57 20.48 -16.13 14.64
CA PRO A 57 21.40 -16.93 13.86
C PRO A 57 20.69 -17.70 12.75
N VAL A 58 21.14 -17.53 11.50
CA VAL A 58 20.49 -18.12 10.31
C VAL A 58 20.41 -19.65 10.37
N ALA A 59 21.31 -20.30 11.09
CA ALA A 59 21.31 -21.76 11.31
C ALA A 59 20.08 -22.25 12.10
N LEU A 60 19.42 -21.37 12.86
CA LEU A 60 18.24 -21.66 13.66
C LEU A 60 16.94 -21.28 12.95
N VAL A 61 17.01 -20.71 11.75
CA VAL A 61 15.87 -20.14 11.04
C VAL A 61 15.56 -20.96 9.80
N GLU A 62 14.40 -21.60 9.81
CA GLU A 62 13.79 -22.14 8.59
C GLU A 62 12.98 -21.04 7.89
N ARG A 63 13.46 -20.56 6.73
CA ARG A 63 12.74 -19.55 5.94
C ARG A 63 11.75 -20.20 4.98
N LYS A 64 10.47 -19.85 5.14
CA LYS A 64 9.38 -20.19 4.21
C LYS A 64 8.88 -18.93 3.51
N ASP A 65 9.67 -18.45 2.55
CA ASP A 65 9.27 -17.30 1.72
C ASP A 65 8.44 -17.77 0.52
N GLU A 66 7.21 -18.22 0.77
CA GLU A 66 6.30 -18.70 -0.28
C GLU A 66 6.06 -17.63 -1.36
N ILE A 67 6.05 -16.35 -0.97
CA ILE A 67 5.88 -15.23 -1.90
C ILE A 67 7.09 -15.09 -2.81
N ALA A 68 8.31 -15.17 -2.26
CA ALA A 68 9.53 -15.05 -3.05
C ALA A 68 9.70 -16.26 -3.98
N GLN A 69 9.40 -17.46 -3.49
CA GLN A 69 9.42 -18.69 -4.28
C GLN A 69 8.43 -18.62 -5.44
N ARG A 70 7.16 -18.25 -5.18
CA ARG A 70 6.15 -18.06 -6.24
C ARG A 70 6.56 -17.00 -7.25
N MET A 71 7.13 -15.87 -6.81
CA MET A 71 7.63 -14.84 -7.73
C MET A 71 8.81 -15.34 -8.57
N GLN A 72 9.73 -16.10 -7.99
CA GLN A 72 10.86 -16.68 -8.71
C GLN A 72 10.40 -17.72 -9.72
N GLU A 73 9.44 -18.57 -9.36
CA GLU A 73 8.77 -19.51 -10.27
C GLU A 73 8.03 -18.81 -11.41
N GLN A 74 7.30 -17.73 -11.11
CA GLN A 74 6.66 -16.92 -12.16
C GLN A 74 7.70 -16.30 -13.09
N ARG A 75 8.79 -15.77 -12.54
CA ARG A 75 9.88 -15.20 -13.33
C ARG A 75 10.57 -16.24 -14.21
N SER A 76 10.84 -17.44 -13.70
CA SER A 76 11.46 -18.52 -14.48
C SER A 76 10.50 -19.08 -15.54
N ARG A 77 9.21 -19.20 -15.25
CA ARG A 77 8.18 -19.51 -16.28
C ARG A 77 8.16 -18.46 -17.38
N MET A 78 8.15 -17.17 -17.04
CA MET A 78 8.26 -16.08 -18.03
C MET A 78 9.60 -16.09 -18.76
N ALA A 79 10.69 -16.52 -18.10
CA ALA A 79 12.02 -16.67 -18.69
C ALA A 79 12.04 -17.73 -19.80
N GLN A 80 11.22 -18.78 -19.68
CA GLN A 80 11.09 -19.87 -20.65
C GLN A 80 10.16 -19.54 -21.82
N VAL A 81 9.35 -18.47 -21.73
CA VAL A 81 8.55 -17.98 -22.88
C VAL A 81 9.48 -17.29 -23.87
N PRO A 82 9.45 -17.66 -25.18
CA PRO A 82 10.25 -17.02 -26.21
C PRO A 82 9.97 -15.51 -26.28
N ALA A 83 11.01 -14.71 -26.50
CA ALA A 83 10.94 -13.26 -26.39
C ALA A 83 9.84 -12.62 -27.27
N ALA A 84 9.51 -13.23 -28.41
CA ALA A 84 8.45 -12.80 -29.32
C ALA A 84 7.02 -13.01 -28.80
N ALA A 85 6.82 -13.88 -27.80
CA ALA A 85 5.52 -14.20 -27.19
C ALA A 85 5.34 -13.59 -25.79
N ARG A 86 6.31 -12.80 -25.32
CA ARG A 86 6.20 -12.10 -24.03
C ARG A 86 5.33 -10.85 -24.19
N PRO A 87 4.29 -10.66 -23.36
CA PRO A 87 3.59 -9.38 -23.31
C PRO A 87 4.59 -8.29 -22.88
N ALA A 88 4.57 -7.16 -23.60
CA ALA A 88 5.45 -6.02 -23.32
C ALA A 88 5.10 -5.42 -21.95
N ILE A 89 5.73 -5.91 -20.89
CA ILE A 89 5.66 -5.30 -19.56
C ILE A 89 6.70 -4.19 -19.53
N ASN A 90 6.21 -2.95 -19.47
CA ASN A 90 7.02 -1.74 -19.33
C ASN A 90 7.75 -1.78 -17.98
N ARG A 91 8.94 -2.41 -17.95
CA ARG A 91 9.78 -2.55 -16.75
C ARG A 91 10.55 -1.25 -16.50
N GLY A 92 9.89 -0.33 -15.80
CA GLY A 92 10.57 0.76 -15.10
C GLY A 92 11.47 0.22 -13.98
N ALA A 93 12.76 0.15 -14.28
CA ALA A 93 13.94 0.32 -13.42
C ALA A 93 14.04 -0.41 -12.06
N SER A 94 15.05 -1.27 -11.93
CA SER A 94 15.94 -1.20 -10.76
C SER A 94 17.39 -1.59 -11.07
N VAL A 95 18.29 -0.83 -10.42
CA VAL A 95 19.72 -1.09 -10.08
C VAL A 95 20.80 -0.58 -11.04
N GLY A 96 21.40 0.57 -10.68
CA GLY A 96 22.87 0.71 -10.57
C GLY A 96 23.62 1.58 -11.60
N GLY A 97 23.86 2.85 -11.27
CA GLY A 97 25.16 3.52 -11.50
C GLY A 97 25.49 4.13 -12.87
N SER A 98 25.09 5.38 -13.08
CA SER A 98 25.93 6.47 -13.62
C SER A 98 25.14 7.77 -13.50
N TYR A 99 25.71 8.77 -12.82
CA TYR A 99 25.15 10.11 -12.79
C TYR A 99 25.48 10.76 -14.15
N GLU A 100 24.51 10.83 -15.03
CA GLU A 100 24.50 11.81 -16.11
C GLU A 100 23.16 12.53 -16.01
N PRO A 101 23.14 13.89 -16.00
CA PRO A 101 21.89 14.63 -16.02
C PRO A 101 21.33 14.55 -17.44
N ALA A 102 20.76 13.39 -17.77
CA ALA A 102 19.98 13.20 -18.98
C ALA A 102 18.70 14.03 -18.82
N ARG A 103 18.74 15.21 -19.46
CA ARG A 103 17.63 16.08 -19.86
C ARG A 103 16.27 15.59 -19.38
N SER A 104 15.71 16.32 -18.42
CA SER A 104 14.36 16.21 -17.90
C SER A 104 13.38 15.78 -19.00
N ALA A 105 13.16 14.47 -19.12
CA ALA A 105 12.00 13.95 -19.80
C ALA A 105 10.84 14.44 -18.94
N ALA A 106 10.07 15.34 -19.53
CA ALA A 106 8.92 15.99 -18.94
C ALA A 106 8.21 15.02 -17.99
N ALA A 107 8.06 15.45 -16.74
CA ALA A 107 7.17 14.82 -15.80
C ALA A 107 5.92 14.41 -16.58
N ALA A 108 5.63 13.11 -16.62
CA ALA A 108 4.37 12.65 -17.15
C ALA A 108 3.31 13.51 -16.46
N ALA A 109 2.67 14.36 -17.26
CA ALA A 109 1.73 15.33 -16.77
C ALA A 109 0.75 14.57 -15.85
N PRO A 110 0.42 15.11 -14.66
CA PRO A 110 -0.62 14.50 -13.85
C PRO A 110 -1.81 14.28 -14.77
N GLN A 111 -2.24 13.01 -14.88
CA GLN A 111 -3.49 12.70 -15.57
C GLN A 111 -4.53 13.67 -15.01
N PRO A 112 -5.25 14.41 -15.87
CA PRO A 112 -6.18 15.43 -15.41
C PRO A 112 -7.09 14.77 -14.39
N ALA A 113 -7.13 15.34 -13.18
CA ALA A 113 -8.09 14.97 -12.16
C ALA A 113 -9.44 14.88 -12.85
N ALA A 114 -10.15 13.76 -12.67
CA ALA A 114 -11.50 13.62 -13.20
C ALA A 114 -12.27 14.90 -12.84
N ALA A 115 -12.81 15.56 -13.86
CA ALA A 115 -13.49 16.84 -13.70
C ALA A 115 -14.52 16.68 -12.58
N PHE A 116 -14.30 17.39 -11.48
CA PHE A 116 -15.15 17.35 -10.32
C PHE A 116 -16.32 18.31 -10.56
N ASP A 117 -17.31 17.86 -11.33
CA ASP A 117 -18.50 18.64 -11.70
C ASP A 117 -19.66 18.48 -10.69
N ILE A 118 -19.33 18.30 -9.42
CA ILE A 118 -20.31 18.08 -8.34
C ILE A 118 -20.26 19.25 -7.36
N SER A 119 -21.40 19.83 -7.08
CA SER A 119 -21.60 20.93 -6.14
C SER A 119 -22.43 20.49 -4.93
N VAL A 120 -22.34 21.26 -3.84
CA VAL A 120 -23.22 21.06 -2.68
C VAL A 120 -24.66 21.28 -3.11
N GLY A 121 -25.57 20.38 -2.71
CA GLY A 121 -26.96 20.36 -3.13
C GLY A 121 -27.23 19.52 -4.38
N ASP A 122 -26.21 19.02 -5.07
CA ASP A 122 -26.41 18.10 -6.19
C ASP A 122 -26.91 16.74 -5.70
N THR A 123 -27.73 16.11 -6.53
CA THR A 123 -28.16 14.73 -6.33
C THR A 123 -27.20 13.80 -7.08
N VAL A 124 -26.66 12.81 -6.37
CA VAL A 124 -25.64 11.89 -6.90
C VAL A 124 -26.03 10.45 -6.65
N SER A 125 -25.64 9.57 -7.58
CA SER A 125 -25.83 8.14 -7.48
C SER A 125 -24.50 7.42 -7.25
N HIS A 126 -24.48 6.54 -6.25
CA HIS A 126 -23.38 5.66 -5.91
C HIS A 126 -23.78 4.19 -6.09
N ARG A 127 -22.94 3.39 -6.75
CA ARG A 127 -23.24 1.98 -7.07
C ARG A 127 -23.68 1.13 -5.87
N VAL A 128 -23.12 1.39 -4.68
CA VAL A 128 -23.38 0.60 -3.47
C VAL A 128 -24.42 1.26 -2.57
N PHE A 129 -24.46 2.59 -2.52
CA PHE A 129 -25.23 3.33 -1.52
C PHE A 129 -26.53 3.91 -2.08
N GLY A 130 -26.69 3.87 -3.41
CA GLY A 130 -27.84 4.42 -4.10
C GLY A 130 -27.73 5.92 -4.30
N GLN A 131 -28.88 6.57 -4.40
CA GLN A 131 -29.01 8.00 -4.60
C GLN A 131 -28.86 8.74 -3.26
N GLY A 132 -28.29 9.94 -3.32
CA GLY A 132 -28.14 10.79 -2.16
C GLY A 132 -27.86 12.25 -2.51
N LEU A 133 -28.09 13.13 -1.54
CA LEU A 133 -27.87 14.57 -1.65
C LEU A 133 -26.50 14.95 -1.10
N VAL A 134 -25.73 15.73 -1.85
CA VAL A 134 -24.44 16.26 -1.39
C VAL A 134 -24.67 17.36 -0.35
N LEU A 135 -24.17 17.14 0.87
CA LEU A 135 -24.28 18.08 1.99
C LEU A 135 -23.08 19.01 2.09
N SER A 136 -21.86 18.50 1.87
CA SER A 136 -20.64 19.29 2.00
C SER A 136 -19.50 18.73 1.16
N ILE A 137 -18.57 19.60 0.75
CA ILE A 137 -17.38 19.26 -0.03
C ILE A 137 -16.17 19.93 0.63
N THR A 138 -15.18 19.14 1.04
CA THR A 138 -13.93 19.64 1.66
C THR A 138 -12.72 19.26 0.80
N PRO A 139 -11.88 20.21 0.35
CA PRO A 139 -10.68 19.90 -0.42
C PRO A 139 -9.60 19.22 0.46
N MET A 140 -9.01 18.13 -0.02
CA MET A 140 -8.01 17.33 0.68
C MET A 140 -6.90 16.84 -0.28
N GLY A 141 -5.76 17.53 -0.32
CA GLY A 141 -4.52 17.01 -0.90
C GLY A 141 -4.62 16.50 -2.34
N GLY A 142 -5.41 17.18 -3.19
CA GLY A 142 -5.63 16.79 -4.60
C GLY A 142 -6.91 15.98 -4.86
N ASP A 143 -7.75 15.76 -3.84
CA ASP A 143 -9.08 15.14 -3.95
C ASP A 143 -10.10 15.95 -3.10
N HIS A 144 -11.37 15.54 -3.14
CA HIS A 144 -12.46 16.16 -2.39
C HIS A 144 -13.11 15.12 -1.47
N LEU A 145 -13.20 15.42 -0.18
CA LEU A 145 -14.03 14.69 0.77
C LEU A 145 -15.46 15.20 0.66
N VAL A 146 -16.36 14.36 0.17
CA VAL A 146 -17.77 14.67 -0.05
C VAL A 146 -18.61 14.00 1.02
N GLU A 147 -19.46 14.77 1.68
CA GLU A 147 -20.46 14.27 2.61
C GLU A 147 -21.82 14.17 1.90
N ILE A 148 -22.41 12.99 1.87
CA ILE A 148 -23.62 12.69 1.11
C ILE A 148 -24.64 12.02 2.02
N ALA A 149 -25.85 12.55 2.07
CA ALA A 149 -27.00 11.91 2.70
C ALA A 149 -27.64 10.94 1.69
N PHE A 150 -27.37 9.64 1.84
CA PHE A 150 -27.99 8.60 1.01
C PHE A 150 -29.32 8.15 1.59
N ASP A 151 -30.31 7.96 0.71
CA ASP A 151 -31.68 7.61 1.10
C ASP A 151 -31.76 6.29 1.89
N LYS A 152 -30.90 5.32 1.54
CA LYS A 152 -30.94 3.96 2.11
C LYS A 152 -29.99 3.74 3.28
N VAL A 153 -28.86 4.45 3.32
CA VAL A 153 -27.75 4.15 4.25
C VAL A 153 -27.37 5.33 5.14
N GLY A 154 -28.11 6.44 5.05
CA GLY A 154 -27.86 7.67 5.79
C GLY A 154 -26.63 8.42 5.30
N THR A 155 -26.12 9.32 6.14
CA THR A 155 -24.99 10.19 5.78
C THR A 155 -23.66 9.45 5.77
N LYS A 156 -22.91 9.57 4.67
CA LYS A 156 -21.56 9.00 4.50
C LYS A 156 -20.58 10.06 4.01
N ARG A 157 -19.34 9.97 4.50
CA ARG A 157 -18.21 10.79 4.06
C ARG A 157 -17.30 9.94 3.17
N ILE A 158 -17.13 10.33 1.92
CA ILE A 158 -16.40 9.55 0.91
C ILE A 158 -15.50 10.46 0.06
N MET A 159 -14.38 9.90 -0.40
CA MET A 159 -13.45 10.61 -1.30
C MET A 159 -13.96 10.56 -2.75
N SER A 160 -13.98 11.70 -3.44
CA SER A 160 -14.58 11.82 -4.76
C SER A 160 -13.96 10.87 -5.80
N ASN A 161 -12.62 10.80 -5.86
CA ASN A 161 -11.93 9.93 -6.82
C ASN A 161 -12.23 8.43 -6.64
N PHE A 162 -12.54 8.01 -5.41
CA PHE A 162 -12.84 6.60 -5.11
C PHE A 162 -14.32 6.26 -5.24
N ALA A 163 -15.20 7.26 -5.07
CA ALA A 163 -16.63 7.04 -5.00
C ALA A 163 -17.28 6.79 -6.37
N LYS A 164 -16.65 7.16 -7.49
CA LYS A 164 -17.23 7.01 -8.84
C LYS A 164 -18.71 7.47 -8.89
N LEU A 165 -18.95 8.67 -8.36
CA LEU A 165 -20.29 9.25 -8.28
C LEU A 165 -20.74 9.69 -9.67
N THR A 166 -22.00 9.42 -9.98
CA THR A 166 -22.66 9.96 -11.19
C THR A 166 -23.68 11.01 -10.74
N LYS A 167 -23.58 12.23 -11.26
CA LYS A 167 -24.60 13.25 -11.06
C LYS A 167 -25.89 12.82 -11.76
N VAL A 168 -27.02 12.93 -11.06
CA VAL A 168 -28.37 12.60 -11.55
C VAL A 168 -29.07 13.86 -12.02
#